data_AF-A0A9D3P8L4-F1
#
_entry.id   AF-A0A9D3P8L4-F1
#
_cell.length_a   1.000
_cell.length_b   1.000
_cell.length_c   1.000
_cell.angle_alpha   90.00
_cell.angle_beta   90.00
_cell.angle_gamma   90.00
#
_symmetry.space_group_name_H-M   'P 1'
#
loop_
_entity.id
_entity.type
_entity.pdbx_description
1 polymer ?
#
loop_
_entity_poly.entity_id
_entity_poly.type
_entity_poly.pdbx_seq_one_letter_code
_entity_poly.pdbx_strand_id
1 'polypeptide(L)'
;MAGIGNFLRNAWNKEPVVTAACGLGIAALILPLVSPYTKYTIMLNKATPYNYPVPVRDDGNMPDVPAHPCDPQGRNLDWLKNIAPVGTYWLPHS
;
A
#
# COMPACT_ATOMS: atom_id res chain seq x y z
N MET A 1 -5.48 -6.08 -36.14
CA MET A 1 -5.08 -6.89 -34.96
C MET A 1 -4.07 -8.00 -35.28
N ALA A 2 -4.09 -8.65 -36.46
CA ALA A 2 -3.16 -9.74 -36.78
C ALA A 2 -1.67 -9.35 -36.85
N GLY A 3 -1.35 -8.11 -37.27
CA GLY A 3 0.03 -7.65 -37.41
C GLY A 3 0.81 -7.48 -36.09
N ILE A 4 0.15 -6.97 -35.04
CA ILE A 4 0.77 -6.76 -33.72
C ILE A 4 1.05 -8.11 -33.05
N GLY A 5 0.12 -9.06 -33.14
CA GLY A 5 0.31 -10.41 -32.61
C GLY A 5 1.47 -11.16 -33.29
N ASN A 6 1.58 -11.06 -34.62
CA ASN A 6 2.71 -11.65 -35.35
C ASN A 6 4.05 -10.99 -35.01
N PHE A 7 4.07 -9.67 -34.80
CA PHE A 7 5.27 -8.95 -34.37
C PHE A 7 5.72 -9.40 -32.97
N LEU A 8 4.81 -9.45 -31.99
CA LEU A 8 5.12 -9.90 -30.63
C LEU A 8 5.64 -11.34 -30.60
N ARG A 9 5.03 -12.23 -31.39
CA ARG A 9 5.49 -13.62 -31.51
C ARG A 9 6.89 -13.73 -32.15
N ASN A 10 7.17 -12.90 -33.15
CA ASN A 10 8.49 -12.83 -33.77
C ASN A 10 9.55 -12.22 -32.82
N ALA A 11 9.20 -11.16 -32.09
CA ALA A 11 10.08 -10.52 -31.09
C ALA A 11 10.42 -11.50 -29.95
N TRP A 12 9.44 -12.26 -29.47
CA TRP A 12 9.67 -13.30 -28.45
C TRP A 12 10.61 -14.42 -28.94
N ASN A 13 10.50 -14.82 -30.21
CA ASN A 13 11.33 -15.89 -30.77
C ASN A 13 12.76 -15.44 -31.09
N LYS A 14 12.97 -14.17 -31.44
CA LYS A 14 14.29 -13.64 -31.82
C LYS A 14 15.04 -13.02 -30.63
N GLU A 15 14.35 -12.23 -29.83
CA GLU A 15 14.93 -11.48 -28.70
C GLU A 15 14.03 -11.61 -27.46
N PRO A 16 13.96 -12.82 -26.86
CA PRO A 16 13.07 -13.10 -25.73
C PRO A 16 13.40 -12.23 -24.50
N VAL A 17 14.68 -12.00 -24.23
CA VAL A 17 15.13 -11.23 -23.06
C VAL A 17 14.68 -9.78 -23.15
N VAL A 18 14.87 -9.14 -24.31
CA VAL A 18 14.47 -7.75 -24.56
C VAL A 18 12.95 -7.63 -24.51
N THR A 19 12.23 -8.56 -25.15
CA THR A 19 10.76 -8.56 -25.17
C THR A 19 10.18 -8.72 -23.76
N ALA A 20 10.73 -9.61 -22.95
CA ALA A 20 10.31 -9.79 -21.55
C ALA A 20 10.64 -8.55 -20.69
N ALA A 21 11.83 -7.96 -20.85
CA ALA A 21 12.22 -6.76 -20.12
C ALA A 21 11.28 -5.58 -20.43
N CYS A 22 10.95 -5.34 -21.70
CA CYS A 22 9.99 -4.32 -22.09
C CYS A 22 8.59 -4.60 -21.52
N GLY A 23 8.13 -5.84 -21.58
CA GLY A 23 6.84 -6.25 -21.02
C GLY A 23 6.75 -6.01 -19.51
N LEU A 24 7.77 -6.43 -18.76
CA LEU A 24 7.87 -6.20 -17.32
C LEU A 24 7.98 -4.71 -16.98
N GLY A 25 8.75 -3.95 -17.76
CA GLY A 25 8.87 -2.50 -17.57
C GLY A 25 7.53 -1.78 -17.73
N ILE A 26 6.76 -2.13 -18.77
CA ILE A 26 5.42 -1.57 -18.99
C ILE A 26 4.47 -2.00 -17.87
N ALA A 27 4.49 -3.29 -17.48
CA ALA A 27 3.66 -3.80 -16.41
C ALA A 27 3.96 -3.10 -15.07
N ALA A 28 5.24 -2.88 -14.74
CA ALA A 28 5.65 -2.23 -13.50
C ALA A 28 5.17 -0.77 -13.41
N LEU A 29 4.99 -0.07 -14.53
CA LEU A 29 4.46 1.29 -14.56
C LEU A 29 2.93 1.32 -14.44
N ILE A 30 2.24 0.38 -15.07
CA ILE A 30 0.76 0.37 -15.13
C ILE A 30 0.16 -0.26 -13.86
N LEU A 31 0.75 -1.34 -13.35
CA LEU A 31 0.19 -2.10 -12.23
C LEU A 31 -0.04 -1.26 -10.96
N PRO A 32 0.87 -0.37 -10.53
CA PRO A 32 0.64 0.48 -9.35
C PRO A 32 -0.52 1.45 -9.52
N LEU A 33 -0.82 1.90 -10.74
CA LEU A 33 -1.90 2.84 -11.04
C LEU A 33 -3.26 2.17 -11.03
N VAL A 34 -3.34 0.91 -11.44
CA VAL A 34 -4.60 0.14 -11.51
C VAL A 34 -4.86 -0.62 -10.22
N SER A 35 -3.82 -0.94 -9.45
CA SER A 35 -3.95 -1.77 -8.24
C SER A 35 -4.67 -1.01 -7.10
N PRO A 36 -5.74 -1.58 -6.53
CA PRO A 36 -6.39 -1.00 -5.35
C PRO A 36 -5.50 -1.08 -4.09
N TYR A 37 -4.45 -1.92 -4.13
CA TYR A 37 -3.56 -2.14 -2.99
C TYR A 37 -2.52 -1.04 -2.78
N THR A 38 -2.19 -0.28 -3.82
CA THR A 38 -1.21 0.82 -3.74
C THR A 38 -1.59 1.84 -2.66
N LYS A 39 -2.89 2.05 -2.43
CA LYS A 39 -3.41 2.93 -1.37
C LYS A 39 -2.98 2.46 0.03
N TYR A 40 -3.02 1.15 0.30
CA TYR A 40 -2.66 0.60 1.60
C TYR A 40 -1.16 0.75 1.88
N THR A 41 -0.30 0.60 0.86
CA THR A 41 1.13 0.87 0.99
C THR A 41 1.41 2.33 1.38
N ILE A 42 0.68 3.29 0.79
CA ILE A 42 0.81 4.70 1.17
C ILE A 42 0.32 4.94 2.60
N MET A 43 -0.81 4.33 3.00
CA MET A 43 -1.33 4.47 4.36
C MET A 43 -0.41 3.86 5.40
N LEU A 44 0.24 2.73 5.10
CA LEU A 44 1.27 2.10 5.93
C LEU A 44 2.43 3.06 6.23
N ASN A 45 3.05 3.61 5.17
CA ASN A 45 4.18 4.52 5.31
C ASN A 45 3.83 5.78 6.13
N LYS A 46 2.58 6.24 6.06
CA LYS A 46 2.07 7.38 6.86
C LYS A 46 1.67 7.00 8.29
N ALA A 47 1.46 5.72 8.57
CA ALA A 47 1.07 5.23 9.89
C ALA A 47 2.29 4.86 10.73
N THR A 48 3.43 4.56 10.11
CA THR A 48 4.68 4.23 10.82
C THR A 48 5.28 5.47 11.50
N PRO A 49 5.34 5.51 12.84
CA PRO A 49 5.90 6.65 13.56
C PRO A 49 7.42 6.51 13.67
N TYR A 50 8.18 7.15 12.78
CA TYR A 50 9.64 7.20 12.89
C TYR A 50 10.12 8.25 13.89
N ASN A 51 9.34 9.31 14.06
CA ASN A 51 9.60 10.37 15.02
C ASN A 51 8.60 10.26 16.17
N TYR A 52 9.01 10.68 17.37
CA TYR A 52 8.12 10.75 18.50
C TYR A 52 7.00 11.78 18.26
N PRO A 53 5.71 11.41 18.35
CA PRO A 53 4.60 12.33 18.14
C PRO A 53 4.48 13.27 19.33
N VAL A 54 4.89 14.52 19.15
CA VAL A 54 4.81 15.56 20.20
C VAL A 54 3.34 15.96 20.40
N PRO A 55 2.80 15.88 21.63
CA PRO A 55 1.44 16.31 21.91
C PRO A 55 1.23 17.80 21.63
N VAL A 56 0.06 18.14 21.08
CA VAL A 56 -0.34 19.53 20.86
C VAL A 56 -0.83 20.13 22.19
N ARG A 57 -0.57 21.42 22.40
CA ARG A 57 -1.08 22.14 23.56
C ARG A 57 -2.57 22.41 23.36
N ASP A 58 -3.39 22.00 24.31
CA ASP A 58 -4.84 22.23 24.29
C ASP A 58 -5.18 23.72 24.43
N ASP A 59 -6.06 24.21 23.54
CA ASP A 59 -6.62 25.57 23.53
C ASP A 59 -8.11 25.59 23.95
N GLY A 60 -8.67 24.43 24.27
CA GLY A 60 -10.06 24.23 24.68
C GLY A 60 -11.04 23.97 23.54
N ASN A 61 -10.60 23.96 22.27
CA ASN A 61 -11.47 23.75 21.11
C ASN A 61 -10.83 22.84 20.03
N MET A 62 -10.36 21.66 20.43
CA MET A 62 -9.75 20.66 19.53
C MET A 62 -10.53 19.32 19.53
N PRO A 63 -11.73 19.25 18.92
CA PRO A 63 -12.57 18.04 18.98
C PRO A 63 -12.00 16.83 18.22
N ASP A 64 -11.04 17.04 17.32
CA ASP A 64 -10.37 16.03 16.49
C ASP A 64 -9.06 15.50 17.10
N VAL A 65 -8.52 16.18 18.12
CA VAL A 65 -7.28 15.76 18.79
C VAL A 65 -7.64 14.90 20.02
N PRO A 66 -7.18 13.63 20.07
CA PRO A 66 -7.44 12.78 21.23
C PRO A 66 -6.64 13.26 22.46
N ALA A 67 -7.24 13.21 23.64
CA ALA A 67 -6.55 13.53 24.89
C ALA A 67 -5.70 12.34 25.37
N HIS A 68 -6.11 11.12 25.00
CA HIS A 68 -5.44 9.88 25.35
C HIS A 68 -5.32 8.95 24.12
N PRO A 69 -4.27 8.11 24.01
CA PRO A 69 -4.09 7.20 22.86
C PRO A 69 -5.24 6.23 22.59
N CYS A 70 -6.03 5.90 23.62
CA CYS A 70 -7.17 4.98 23.50
C CYS A 70 -8.49 5.67 23.11
N ASP A 71 -8.49 6.99 22.95
CA ASP A 71 -9.69 7.74 22.60
C ASP A 71 -10.10 7.46 21.14
N PRO A 72 -11.42 7.39 20.86
CA PRO A 72 -11.92 7.03 19.53
C PRO A 72 -11.65 8.09 18.45
N GLN A 73 -11.32 9.33 18.84
CA GLN A 73 -11.05 10.42 17.90
C GLN A 73 -9.73 10.23 17.10
N GLY A 74 -8.82 9.37 17.56
CA GLY A 74 -7.53 9.13 16.91
C GLY A 74 -7.61 8.29 15.62
N ARG A 75 -6.54 8.35 14.80
CA ARG A 75 -6.39 7.50 13.61
C ARG A 75 -6.21 6.03 14.00
N ASN A 76 -7.25 5.22 13.83
CA ASN A 76 -7.23 3.78 14.09
C ASN A 76 -6.56 2.98 12.92
N LEU A 77 -5.91 1.87 13.27
CA LEU A 77 -5.24 0.92 12.39
C LEU A 77 -6.02 -0.40 12.18
N ASP A 78 -7.32 -0.47 12.47
CA ASP A 78 -8.11 -1.71 12.30
C ASP A 78 -8.14 -2.21 10.85
N TRP A 79 -8.11 -1.30 9.88
CA TRP A 79 -7.95 -1.67 8.46
C TRP A 79 -6.68 -2.49 8.23
N LEU A 80 -5.58 -2.17 8.93
CA LEU A 80 -4.30 -2.88 8.82
C LEU A 80 -4.41 -4.28 9.43
N LYS A 81 -5.03 -4.39 10.60
CA LYS A 81 -5.28 -5.68 11.27
C LYS A 81 -6.10 -6.62 10.38
N ASN A 82 -7.06 -6.07 9.63
CA ASN A 82 -7.94 -6.86 8.77
C ASN A 82 -7.28 -7.33 7.47
N ILE A 83 -6.34 -6.55 6.89
CA ILE A 83 -5.64 -6.93 5.64
C ILE A 83 -4.41 -7.81 5.89
N ALA A 84 -3.80 -7.71 7.06
CA ALA A 84 -2.63 -8.49 7.47
C ALA A 84 -3.03 -9.35 8.68
N PRO A 85 -3.65 -10.52 8.47
CA PRO A 85 -3.93 -11.48 9.54
C PRO A 85 -2.61 -12.14 10.00
N VAL A 86 -1.70 -11.34 10.53
CA VAL A 86 -0.45 -11.78 11.14
C VAL A 86 -0.65 -11.60 12.64
N GLY A 87 -1.29 -12.58 13.28
CA GLY A 87 -1.42 -12.58 14.74
C GLY A 87 -2.51 -13.45 15.35
N THR A 88 -3.53 -13.89 14.60
CA THR A 88 -4.65 -14.67 15.18
C THR A 88 -4.27 -16.10 15.61
N TYR A 89 -3.06 -16.57 15.28
CA TYR A 89 -2.57 -17.87 15.74
C TYR A 89 -1.65 -17.79 16.98
N TRP A 90 -1.24 -16.60 17.46
CA TRP A 90 -0.22 -16.48 18.52
C TRP A 90 -0.46 -15.46 19.63
N LEU A 91 -1.52 -14.65 19.57
CA LEU A 91 -1.89 -13.75 20.68
C LEU A 91 -3.30 -14.12 21.18
N PRO A 92 -3.44 -14.70 22.38
CA PRO A 92 -4.76 -14.97 22.94
C PRO A 92 -5.47 -13.63 23.20
N HIS A 93 -6.75 -13.58 22.80
CA HIS A 93 -7.67 -12.52 23.18
C HIS A 93 -7.52 -12.20 24.67
N SER A 94 -7.23 -10.93 24.98
CA SER A 94 -7.36 -10.33 26.31
C SER A 94 -8.16 -9.05 26.19
#